data_AF-A0A4Y8C670-F1
#
_entry.id   AF-A0A4Y8C670-F1
#
_cell.length_a   1.000
_cell.length_b   1.000
_cell.length_c   1.000
_cell.angle_alpha   90.00
_cell.angle_beta   90.00
_cell.angle_gamma   90.00
#
_symmetry.space_group_name_H-M   'P 1'
#
loop_
_entity.id
_entity.type
_entity.pdbx_description
1 polymer ?
#
loop_
_entity_poly.entity_id
_entity_poly.type
_entity_poly.pdbx_seq_one_letter_code
_entity_poly.pdbx_strand_id
1 'polypeptide(L)'
;RMQEMIKNEDFGSIESGEWLRYGKVEINPNTCTLCLSCVGACNVGALIADKQENALKFNASLCTTCGYCELSCAEKDTLKLFRSGMEFRASYFEYQTMA
;
A
#
# COMPACT_ATOMS: atom_id res chain seq x y z
N ARG A 1 -1.62 17.15 10.92
CA ARG A 1 -1.14 16.02 10.08
C ARG A 1 -1.60 16.28 8.65
N MET A 2 -0.87 15.87 7.62
CA MET A 2 -1.24 16.16 6.21
C MET A 2 -2.69 15.74 5.87
N GLN A 3 -3.13 14.60 6.44
CA GLN A 3 -4.52 14.12 6.42
C GLN A 3 -5.56 15.21 6.79
N GLU A 4 -5.34 15.93 7.89
CA GLU A 4 -6.26 16.97 8.40
C GLU A 4 -6.32 18.20 7.49
N MET A 5 -5.27 18.45 6.72
CA MET A 5 -5.22 19.56 5.77
C MET A 5 -5.98 19.25 4.49
N ILE A 6 -6.01 17.97 4.08
CA ILE A 6 -6.67 17.53 2.86
C ILE A 6 -8.21 17.49 3.03
N LYS A 7 -8.69 17.13 4.22
CA LYS A 7 -10.13 16.91 4.49
C LYS A 7 -10.74 15.97 3.45
N ASN A 8 -11.76 16.43 2.70
CA ASN A 8 -12.41 15.67 1.61
C ASN A 8 -12.06 16.22 0.22
N GLU A 9 -10.99 17.01 0.11
CA GLU A 9 -10.54 17.58 -1.15
C GLU A 9 -9.50 16.66 -1.82
N ASP A 10 -9.32 16.82 -3.13
CA ASP A 10 -8.29 16.14 -3.92
C ASP A 10 -7.36 17.22 -4.50
N PHE A 11 -6.11 17.24 -4.04
CA PHE A 11 -5.10 18.21 -4.50
C PHE A 11 -4.17 17.63 -5.57
N GLY A 12 -4.52 16.49 -6.16
CA GLY A 12 -3.76 15.82 -7.20
C GLY A 12 -2.61 14.97 -6.66
N SER A 13 -1.56 14.80 -7.47
CA SER A 13 -0.43 13.92 -7.15
C SER A 13 0.91 14.54 -7.49
N ILE A 14 1.95 14.01 -6.86
CA ILE A 14 3.35 14.27 -7.19
C ILE A 14 4.04 12.95 -7.47
N GLU A 15 4.78 12.88 -8.57
CA GLU A 15 5.53 11.68 -8.95
C GLU A 15 6.74 11.44 -8.04
N SER A 16 7.17 10.18 -7.92
CA SER A 16 8.38 9.83 -7.18
C SER A 16 9.64 10.36 -7.86
N GLY A 17 10.32 11.30 -7.21
CA GLY A 17 11.68 11.73 -7.56
C GLY A 17 12.78 10.97 -6.80
N GLU A 18 14.00 11.52 -6.82
CA GLU A 18 15.18 10.93 -6.15
C GLU A 18 14.96 10.74 -4.64
N TRP A 19 14.39 11.75 -3.99
CA TRP A 19 14.18 11.80 -2.53
C TRP A 19 12.78 11.37 -2.10
N LEU A 20 11.84 11.22 -3.04
CA LEU A 20 10.48 10.82 -2.75
C LEU A 20 10.32 9.31 -2.96
N ARG A 21 10.19 8.57 -1.86
CA ARG A 21 10.18 7.09 -1.85
C ARG A 21 8.84 6.49 -1.45
N TYR A 22 7.76 7.14 -1.86
CA TYR A 22 6.41 6.62 -1.67
C TYR A 22 5.93 5.86 -2.89
N GLY A 23 4.93 5.02 -2.68
CA GLY A 23 4.43 4.15 -3.73
C GLY A 23 3.17 3.41 -3.37
N LYS A 24 2.64 2.71 -4.36
CA LYS A 24 1.48 1.84 -4.24
C LYS A 24 1.88 0.39 -4.47
N VAL A 25 1.06 -0.52 -3.96
CA VAL A 25 1.10 -1.93 -4.35
C VAL A 25 -0.15 -2.25 -5.16
N GLU A 26 0.01 -3.09 -6.18
CA GLU A 26 -1.10 -3.71 -6.88
C GLU A 26 -1.12 -5.19 -6.54
N ILE A 27 -2.29 -5.70 -6.22
CA ILE A 27 -2.51 -7.09 -5.83
C ILE A 27 -3.56 -7.69 -6.75
N ASN A 28 -3.28 -8.86 -7.31
CA ASN A 28 -4.26 -9.62 -8.07
C ASN A 28 -5.12 -10.45 -7.10
N PRO A 29 -6.41 -10.09 -6.90
CA PRO A 29 -7.27 -10.80 -5.96
C PRO A 29 -7.60 -12.23 -6.40
N ASN A 30 -7.46 -12.56 -7.70
CA ASN A 30 -7.76 -13.90 -8.21
C ASN A 30 -6.67 -14.93 -7.87
N THR A 31 -5.45 -14.46 -7.61
CA THR A 31 -4.30 -15.33 -7.27
C THR A 31 -3.83 -15.13 -5.83
N CYS A 32 -4.29 -14.09 -5.14
CA CYS A 32 -4.00 -13.89 -3.73
C CYS A 32 -4.67 -14.96 -2.87
N THR A 33 -3.86 -15.73 -2.15
CA THR A 33 -4.33 -16.79 -1.25
C THR A 33 -4.54 -16.33 0.19
N LEU A 34 -4.42 -15.03 0.46
CA LEU A 34 -4.44 -14.46 1.82
C LEU A 34 -3.49 -15.18 2.80
N CYS A 35 -2.32 -15.61 2.32
CA CYS A 35 -1.30 -16.24 3.17
C CYS A 35 -0.62 -15.26 4.14
N LEU A 36 -0.81 -13.95 3.93
CA LEU A 36 -0.32 -12.84 4.76
C LEU A 36 1.21 -12.74 4.88
N SER A 37 1.98 -13.42 4.03
CA SER A 37 3.45 -13.32 4.00
C SER A 37 3.92 -11.87 3.83
N CYS A 38 3.25 -11.11 2.95
CA CYS A 38 3.55 -9.70 2.71
C CYS A 38 3.25 -8.79 3.92
N VAL A 39 2.28 -9.16 4.76
CA VAL A 39 1.99 -8.46 6.02
C VAL A 39 3.13 -8.69 7.01
N GLY A 40 3.59 -9.94 7.16
CA GLY A 40 4.74 -10.28 8.01
C GLY A 40 6.06 -9.63 7.55
N ALA A 41 6.24 -9.43 6.25
CA ALA A 41 7.41 -8.77 5.68
C ALA A 41 7.37 -7.23 5.75
N CYS A 42 6.20 -6.62 5.99
CA CYS A 42 6.05 -5.17 6.00
C CYS A 42 6.59 -4.57 7.32
N ASN A 43 7.74 -3.91 7.25
CA ASN A 43 8.41 -3.33 8.42
C ASN A 43 7.86 -1.96 8.87
N VAL A 44 6.95 -1.37 8.11
CA VAL A 44 6.37 -0.04 8.37
C VAL A 44 4.86 -0.07 8.62
N GLY A 45 4.25 -1.26 8.63
CA GLY A 45 2.81 -1.42 8.83
C GLY A 45 1.95 -0.88 7.68
N ALA A 46 2.52 -0.66 6.49
CA ALA A 46 1.74 -0.26 5.32
C ALA A 46 0.78 -1.35 4.85
N LEU A 47 1.10 -2.64 5.07
CA LEU A 47 0.20 -3.77 4.84
C LEU A 47 -0.24 -4.36 6.17
N ILE A 48 -1.53 -4.62 6.33
CA ILE A 48 -2.11 -5.24 7.53
C ILE A 48 -3.12 -6.31 7.14
N ALA A 49 -3.34 -7.25 8.05
CA ALA A 49 -4.44 -8.20 7.97
C ALA A 49 -5.62 -7.69 8.81
N ASP A 50 -6.77 -7.49 8.17
CA ASP A 50 -8.01 -7.22 8.88
C ASP A 50 -8.68 -8.56 9.23
N LYS A 51 -8.73 -8.87 10.53
CA LYS A 51 -9.33 -10.12 11.03
C LYS A 51 -10.86 -10.14 10.94
N GLN A 52 -11.51 -8.98 10.95
CA GLN A 52 -12.97 -8.90 10.92
C GLN A 52 -13.48 -9.11 9.50
N GLU A 53 -12.84 -8.47 8.53
CA GLU A 53 -13.20 -8.54 7.12
C GLU A 53 -12.51 -9.71 6.39
N ASN A 54 -11.56 -10.38 7.05
CA ASN A 54 -10.68 -11.38 6.43
C ASN A 54 -10.02 -10.85 5.14
N ALA A 55 -9.47 -9.64 5.25
CA ALA A 55 -9.00 -8.86 4.12
C ALA A 55 -7.54 -8.42 4.30
N LEU A 56 -6.82 -8.31 3.19
CA LEU A 56 -5.52 -7.65 3.13
C LEU A 56 -5.75 -6.16 2.89
N LYS A 57 -5.32 -5.31 3.82
CA LYS A 57 -5.43 -3.86 3.68
C LYS A 57 -4.08 -3.17 3.51
N PHE A 58 -4.06 -2.08 2.75
CA PHE A 58 -2.88 -1.30 2.45
C PHE A 58 -3.08 0.20 2.69
N ASN A 59 -2.09 0.86 3.29
CA ASN A 59 -2.04 2.31 3.45
C ASN A 59 -0.80 2.88 2.73
N ALA A 60 -1.03 3.55 1.61
CA ALA A 60 0.03 4.08 0.74
C ALA A 60 0.90 5.13 1.43
N SER A 61 0.31 5.95 2.33
CA SER A 61 1.03 6.98 3.07
C SER A 61 2.09 6.47 4.04
N LEU A 62 2.12 5.16 4.32
CA LEU A 62 3.13 4.51 5.16
C LEU A 62 4.21 3.79 4.35
N CYS A 63 3.98 3.57 3.05
CA CYS A 63 4.85 2.75 2.21
C CYS A 63 6.16 3.49 1.89
N THR A 64 7.30 2.85 2.19
CA THR A 64 8.65 3.38 1.93
C THR A 64 9.29 2.81 0.67
N THR A 65 8.54 2.02 -0.10
CA THR A 65 9.00 1.35 -1.33
C THR A 65 10.23 0.43 -1.13
N CYS A 66 10.32 -0.24 0.03
CA CYS A 66 11.42 -1.14 0.36
C CYS A 66 11.44 -2.46 -0.45
N GLY A 67 10.32 -2.88 -1.05
CA GLY A 67 10.24 -4.07 -1.91
C GLY A 67 10.09 -5.41 -1.18
N TYR A 68 10.13 -5.45 0.16
CA TYR A 68 10.03 -6.72 0.89
C TYR A 68 8.72 -7.46 0.68
N CYS A 69 7.60 -6.73 0.54
CA CYS A 69 6.31 -7.33 0.26
C CYS A 69 6.28 -8.10 -1.07
N GLU A 70 6.83 -7.53 -2.14
CA GLU A 70 6.91 -8.18 -3.46
C GLU A 70 7.80 -9.43 -3.40
N LEU A 71 8.96 -9.35 -2.75
CA LEU A 71 9.87 -10.49 -2.56
C LEU A 71 9.27 -11.61 -1.71
N SER A 72 8.45 -11.27 -0.71
CA SER A 72 7.86 -12.23 0.23
C SER A 72 6.58 -12.91 -0.27
N CYS A 73 5.98 -12.40 -1.35
CA CYS A 73 4.72 -12.95 -1.85
C CYS A 73 4.95 -14.38 -2.34
N ALA A 74 4.24 -15.35 -1.74
CA ALA A 74 4.34 -16.76 -2.13
C ALA A 74 3.73 -17.01 -3.51
N GLU A 75 2.77 -16.17 -3.91
CA GLU A 75 2.04 -16.29 -5.16
C GLU A 75 2.75 -15.52 -6.27
N LYS A 76 3.05 -16.23 -7.37
CA LYS A 76 3.77 -15.66 -8.49
C LYS A 76 2.98 -14.51 -9.13
N ASP A 77 3.66 -13.41 -9.45
CA ASP A 77 3.12 -12.24 -10.15
C ASP A 77 1.83 -11.67 -9.51
N THR A 78 1.63 -11.91 -8.21
CA THR A 78 0.40 -11.54 -7.50
C THR A 78 0.47 -10.18 -6.84
N LEU A 79 1.65 -9.78 -6.36
CA LEU A 79 1.88 -8.48 -5.72
C LEU A 79 3.00 -7.74 -6.45
N LYS A 80 2.75 -6.49 -6.85
CA LYS A 80 3.73 -5.61 -7.48
C LYS A 80 3.83 -4.28 -6.74
N LEU A 81 5.05 -3.82 -6.49
CA LEU A 81 5.32 -2.51 -5.88
C LEU A 81 5.69 -1.49 -6.96
N PHE A 82 5.04 -0.32 -6.92
CA PHE A 82 5.31 0.79 -7.82
C PHE A 82 5.74 2.03 -7.04
N ARG A 83 6.86 2.64 -7.45
CA ARG A 83 7.26 3.96 -6.94
C ARG A 83 6.44 5.04 -7.64
N SER A 84 5.20 5.24 -7.18
CA SER A 84 4.22 6.14 -7.80
C SER A 84 4.15 7.54 -7.20
N GLY A 85 4.86 7.81 -6.10
CA GLY A 85 4.87 9.09 -5.43
C GLY A 85 3.75 9.21 -4.41
N MET A 86 3.22 10.43 -4.24
CA MET A 86 2.18 10.73 -3.26
C MET A 86 0.93 11.29 -3.94
N GLU A 87 -0.23 10.90 -3.45
CA GLU A 87 -1.52 11.43 -3.85
C GLU A 87 -2.12 12.21 -2.67
N PHE A 88 -2.60 13.42 -2.92
CA PHE A 88 -3.09 14.33 -1.89
C PHE A 88 -4.62 14.26 -1.79
N ARG A 89 -5.11 13.05 -1.48
CA ARG A 89 -6.53 12.73 -1.27
C ARG A 89 -6.69 11.83 -0.05
N ALA A 90 -7.84 11.89 0.63
CA ALA A 90 -8.09 11.17 1.88
C ALA A 90 -7.77 9.67 1.82
N SER A 91 -8.17 8.98 0.74
CA SER A 91 -7.98 7.53 0.57
C SER A 91 -6.50 7.09 0.58
N TYR A 92 -5.57 7.96 0.16
CA TYR A 92 -4.13 7.67 0.16
C TYR A 92 -3.58 7.43 1.58
N PHE A 93 -4.26 8.01 2.56
CA PHE A 93 -3.85 8.08 3.94
C PHE A 93 -4.55 7.06 4.84
N GLU A 94 -5.47 6.29 4.28
CA GLU A 94 -6.29 5.31 4.97
C GLU A 94 -5.94 3.89 4.50
N TYR A 95 -6.35 2.90 5.29
CA TYR A 95 -6.22 1.50 4.87
C TYR A 95 -7.31 1.16 3.87
N GLN A 96 -6.91 0.81 2.65
CA GLN A 96 -7.77 0.36 1.57
C GLN A 96 -7.71 -1.17 1.46
N THR A 97 -8.84 -1.82 1.18
CA THR A 97 -8.90 -3.27 0.94
C THR A 97 -8.29 -3.61 -0.42
N MET A 98 -7.41 -4.62 -0.43
CA MET A 98 -6.64 -5.02 -1.62
C MET A 98 -7.01 -6.41 -2.14
N ALA A 99 -7.27 -7.35 -1.23
CA ALA A 99 -7.67 -8.73 -1.51
C ALA A 99 -8.45 -9.32 -0.34
#